data_AF-A0A6B3N063-F1
#
_entry.id   AF-A0A6B3N063-F1
#
_cell.length_a   1.000
_cell.length_b   1.000
_cell.length_c   1.000
_cell.angle_alpha   90.00
_cell.angle_beta   90.00
_cell.angle_gamma   90.00
#
_symmetry.space_group_name_H-M   'P 1'
#
loop_
_entity.id
_entity.type
_entity.pdbx_description
1 polymer ?
#
loop_
_entity_poly.entity_id
_entity_poly.type
_entity_poly.pdbx_seq_one_letter_code
_entity_poly.pdbx_strand_id
1 'polypeptide(L)'
;MALAKLTIIPLKWEKTQDSKYRAVESEDRANYPEITVLFNPESYAIKKGVSWSGSSQKEYNAPILDFGGGGSRELTLELLFDVSEG
;
A
#
# COMPACT_ATOMS: atom_id res chain seq x y z
N MET A 1 -6.44 -29.38 -4.45
CA MET A 1 -5.33 -28.43 -4.21
C MET A 1 -5.84 -27.35 -3.29
N ALA A 2 -5.15 -27.08 -2.18
CA ALA A 2 -5.51 -25.98 -1.28
C ALA A 2 -4.95 -24.66 -1.84
N LEU A 3 -5.74 -23.58 -1.73
CA LEU A 3 -5.31 -22.23 -2.11
C LEU A 3 -4.30 -21.70 -1.09
N ALA A 4 -3.24 -21.04 -1.57
CA ALA A 4 -2.32 -20.30 -0.71
C ALA A 4 -3.07 -19.19 0.04
N LYS A 5 -2.72 -18.99 1.31
CA LYS A 5 -3.30 -17.95 2.16
C LYS A 5 -2.52 -16.66 2.02
N LEU A 6 -3.22 -15.53 2.11
CA LEU A 6 -2.59 -14.22 2.24
C LEU A 6 -1.85 -14.13 3.58
N THR A 7 -0.64 -13.59 3.55
CA THR A 7 0.13 -13.31 4.77
C THR A 7 0.60 -11.86 4.79
N ILE A 8 0.63 -11.27 5.99
CA ILE A 8 1.07 -9.90 6.23
C ILE A 8 2.32 -9.96 7.10
N ILE A 9 3.43 -9.44 6.58
CA ILE A 9 4.73 -9.43 7.25
C ILE A 9 5.02 -8.01 7.72
N PRO A 10 5.02 -7.74 9.05
CA PRO A 10 5.40 -6.45 9.59
C PRO A 10 6.88 -6.16 9.32
N LEU A 11 7.18 -4.99 8.76
CA LEU A 11 8.54 -4.54 8.48
C LEU A 11 8.92 -3.35 9.37
N LYS A 12 10.20 -3.29 9.75
CA LYS A 12 10.81 -2.16 10.44
C LYS A 12 11.42 -1.21 9.42
N TRP A 13 11.26 0.09 9.64
CA TRP A 13 11.91 1.11 8.81
C TRP A 13 13.26 1.50 9.39
N GLU A 14 14.32 1.36 8.61
CA GLU A 14 15.68 1.69 9.03
C GLU A 14 16.29 2.75 8.12
N LYS A 15 17.01 3.70 8.75
CA LYS A 15 17.73 4.75 8.04
C LYS A 15 19.03 4.16 7.46
N THR A 16 19.22 4.31 6.16
CA THR A 16 20.43 3.90 5.46
C THR A 16 21.52 4.96 5.61
N GLN A 17 22.76 4.60 5.24
CA GLN A 17 23.91 5.51 5.25
C GLN A 17 23.66 6.79 4.43
N ASP A 18 22.86 6.70 3.37
CA ASP A 18 22.46 7.83 2.51
C ASP A 18 21.29 8.66 3.06
N SER A 19 20.95 8.49 4.34
CA SER A 19 19.77 9.13 4.97
C SER A 19 18.42 8.82 4.33
N LYS A 20 18.33 7.74 3.54
CA LYS A 20 17.06 7.20 3.04
C LYS A 20 16.50 6.20 4.05
N TYR A 21 15.25 5.80 3.90
CA TYR A 21 14.65 4.74 4.71
C TYR A 21 14.40 3.50 3.85
N ARG A 22 14.67 2.32 4.39
CA ARG A 22 14.30 1.04 3.77
C ARG A 22 13.49 0.20 4.75
N ALA A 23 12.57 -0.60 4.21
CA ALA A 23 11.89 -1.60 4.98
C ALA A 23 12.82 -2.82 5.11
N VAL A 24 13.05 -3.27 6.34
CA VAL A 24 13.73 -4.53 6.65
C VAL A 24 12.77 -5.41 7.44
N GLU A 25 12.97 -6.71 7.40
CA GLU A 25 12.23 -7.60 8.30
C GLU A 25 12.49 -7.18 9.75
N SER A 26 11.45 -7.19 10.57
CA SER A 26 11.62 -6.87 11.98
C SER A 26 12.52 -7.92 12.64
N GLU A 27 13.56 -7.47 13.33
CA GLU A 27 14.38 -8.35 14.18
C GLU A 27 13.53 -8.89 15.35
N ASP A 28 12.52 -8.12 15.76
CA ASP A 28 11.54 -8.45 16.80
C ASP A 28 10.37 -9.31 16.27
N ARG A 29 10.65 -10.37 15.50
CA ARG A 29 9.61 -11.30 15.01
C ARG A 29 8.75 -11.89 16.14
N ALA A 30 9.30 -11.99 17.34
CA ALA A 30 8.56 -12.46 18.52
C ALA A 30 7.43 -11.51 18.93
N ASN A 31 7.63 -10.20 18.76
CA ASN A 31 6.64 -9.18 19.11
C ASN A 31 5.76 -8.80 17.91
N TYR A 32 6.27 -8.97 16.68
CA TYR A 32 5.56 -8.69 15.44
C TYR A 32 5.58 -9.90 14.51
N PRO A 33 4.87 -10.98 14.86
CA PRO A 33 4.82 -12.19 14.04
C PRO A 33 4.09 -11.93 12.72
N GLU A 34 4.38 -12.79 11.74
CA GLU A 34 3.62 -12.84 10.50
C GLU A 34 2.14 -13.14 10.77
N ILE A 35 1.26 -12.38 10.12
CA ILE A 35 -0.18 -12.51 10.27
C ILE A 35 -0.69 -13.29 9.06
N THR A 36 -1.00 -14.57 9.27
CA THR A 36 -1.69 -15.40 8.27
C THR A 36 -3.19 -15.19 8.39
N VAL A 37 -3.85 -14.83 7.30
CA VAL A 37 -5.30 -14.57 7.34
C VAL A 37 -6.10 -15.88 7.47
N LEU A 38 -7.21 -15.82 8.21
CA LEU A 38 -8.12 -16.95 8.36
C LEU A 38 -8.83 -17.27 7.04
N PHE A 39 -9.42 -16.24 6.41
CA PHE A 39 -10.04 -16.31 5.09
C PHE A 39 -9.36 -15.34 4.13
N ASN A 40 -9.16 -15.78 2.88
CA ASN A 40 -8.64 -14.87 1.86
C ASN A 40 -9.70 -13.81 1.54
N PRO A 41 -9.30 -12.56 1.24
CA PRO A 41 -10.24 -11.54 0.84
C PRO A 41 -10.95 -11.95 -0.46
N GLU A 42 -12.25 -11.72 -0.55
CA GLU A 42 -13.01 -11.97 -1.78
C GLU A 42 -12.62 -10.99 -2.90
N SER A 43 -12.21 -9.77 -2.51
CA SER A 43 -11.74 -8.74 -3.43
C SER A 43 -10.72 -7.82 -2.77
N TYR A 44 -9.93 -7.14 -3.60
CA TYR A 44 -9.03 -6.07 -3.17
C TYR A 44 -9.05 -4.95 -4.20
N ALA A 45 -8.76 -3.73 -3.77
CA ALA A 45 -8.66 -2.56 -4.62
C ALA A 45 -7.28 -1.91 -4.47
N ILE A 46 -6.66 -1.56 -5.60
CA ILE A 46 -5.44 -0.76 -5.62
C ILE A 46 -5.75 0.59 -6.26
N LYS A 47 -5.53 1.67 -5.51
CA LYS A 47 -5.65 3.05 -6.02
C LYS A 47 -4.28 3.69 -6.15
N LYS A 48 -4.11 4.55 -7.15
CA LYS A 48 -2.91 5.37 -7.31
C LYS A 48 -3.33 6.75 -7.81
N GLY A 49 -3.02 7.78 -7.03
CA GLY A 49 -3.23 9.17 -7.45
C GLY A 49 -2.14 9.63 -8.41
N VAL A 50 -2.51 10.45 -9.39
CA VAL A 50 -1.57 11.25 -10.20
C VAL A 50 -1.94 12.72 -10.07
N SER A 51 -0.93 13.57 -9.96
CA SER A 51 -1.11 15.01 -9.83
C SER A 51 -0.95 15.69 -11.19
N TRP A 52 -1.90 16.57 -11.50
CA TRP A 52 -1.87 17.46 -12.66
C TRP A 52 -2.17 18.87 -12.17
N SER A 53 -1.35 19.84 -12.57
CA SER A 53 -1.58 21.26 -12.28
C SER A 53 -1.88 22.01 -13.57
N GLY A 54 -3.00 22.73 -13.60
CA GLY A 54 -3.40 23.53 -14.75
C GLY A 54 -3.04 25.01 -14.58
N SER A 55 -2.57 25.66 -15.65
CA SER A 55 -2.54 27.13 -15.74
C SER A 55 -3.37 27.60 -16.93
N SER A 56 -4.26 28.57 -16.70
CA SER A 56 -5.03 29.21 -17.76
C SER A 56 -4.23 30.39 -18.33
N GLN A 57 -3.92 30.36 -19.61
CA GLN A 57 -3.26 31.45 -20.32
C GLN A 57 -4.22 32.07 -21.33
N LYS A 58 -4.31 33.40 -21.39
CA LYS A 58 -5.24 34.13 -22.27
C LYS A 58 -5.05 33.82 -23.76
N GLU A 59 -3.86 33.38 -24.15
CA GLU A 59 -3.53 33.02 -25.54
C GLU A 59 -4.12 31.67 -25.99
N TYR A 60 -4.52 30.81 -25.05
CA TYR A 60 -5.03 29.47 -25.35
C TYR A 60 -6.48 29.32 -24.89
N ASN A 61 -7.28 28.57 -25.65
CA ASN A 61 -8.67 28.27 -25.31
C ASN A 61 -8.82 27.08 -24.34
N ALA A 62 -7.71 26.49 -23.90
CA ALA A 62 -7.67 25.39 -22.95
C ALA A 62 -6.55 25.62 -21.92
N PRO A 63 -6.71 25.14 -20.67
CA PRO A 63 -5.64 25.17 -19.69
C PRO A 63 -4.45 24.31 -20.12
N ILE A 64 -3.24 24.80 -19.90
CA ILE A 64 -2.03 24.00 -20.04
C ILE A 64 -1.91 23.14 -18.78
N LEU A 65 -1.72 21.83 -18.95
CA LEU A 65 -1.62 20.87 -17.86
C LEU A 65 -0.16 20.42 -17.70
N ASP A 66 0.40 20.66 -16.52
CA ASP A 66 1.71 20.17 -16.12
C ASP A 66 1.55 18.91 -15.24
N PHE A 67 2.35 17.89 -15.55
CA PHE A 67 2.37 16.67 -14.76
C PHE A 67 3.16 16.86 -13.47
N GLY A 68 2.49 16.76 -12.33
CA GLY A 68 3.08 16.94 -10.99
C GLY A 68 3.66 15.67 -10.39
N GLY A 69 3.51 14.51 -11.02
CA GLY A 69 4.01 13.23 -10.53
C GLY A 69 2.92 12.25 -10.05
N GLY A 70 3.34 11.06 -9.64
CA GLY A 70 2.46 10.01 -9.14
C GLY A 70 2.55 9.85 -7.63
N GLY A 71 1.41 9.91 -6.94
CA GLY A 71 1.32 9.67 -5.50
C GLY A 71 1.51 8.20 -5.10
N SER A 72 1.48 7.96 -3.80
CA SER A 72 1.54 6.62 -3.20
C SER A 72 0.40 5.73 -3.70
N ARG A 73 0.64 4.42 -3.71
CA ARG A 73 -0.40 3.42 -4.00
C ARG A 73 -1.08 3.03 -2.70
N GLU A 74 -2.40 2.93 -2.73
CA GLU A 74 -3.21 2.45 -1.61
C GLU A 74 -3.74 1.06 -1.97
N LEU A 75 -3.58 0.10 -1.06
CA LEU A 75 -4.20 -1.21 -1.13
C LEU A 75 -5.31 -1.27 -0.08
N THR A 76 -6.53 -1.58 -0.53
CA THR A 76 -7.70 -1.76 0.34
C THR A 76 -8.22 -3.19 0.17
N LEU A 77 -8.45 -3.87 1.28
CA LEU A 77 -9.00 -5.22 1.33
C LEU A 77 -9.79 -5.39 2.63
N GLU A 78 -10.71 -6.35 2.65
CA GLU A 78 -11.52 -6.69 3.82
C GLU A 78 -11.19 -8.12 4.27
N LEU A 79 -11.00 -8.30 5.58
CA LEU A 79 -10.68 -9.59 6.19
C LEU A 79 -11.82 -10.02 7.11
N LEU A 80 -12.19 -11.31 7.02
CA LEU A 80 -13.14 -11.94 7.92
C LEU A 80 -12.41 -12.76 8.97
N PHE A 81 -12.83 -12.63 10.22
CA PHE A 81 -12.40 -13.45 11.35
C PHE A 81 -13.63 -14.07 12.00
N ASP A 82 -13.55 -15.36 12.31
CA ASP A 82 -14.62 -16.10 12.98
C ASP A 82 -14.05 -16.85 14.19
N VAL A 83 -14.81 -16.88 15.28
CA VAL A 83 -14.51 -17.56 16.55
C VAL A 83 -15.65 -18.48 17.00
N SER A 84 -16.70 -18.64 16.17
CA SER A 84 -17.94 -19.33 16.54
C SER A 84 -17.86 -20.86 16.48
N GLU A 85 -16.76 -21.42 15.96
CA GLU A 85 -16.42 -22.84 16.11
C GLU A 85 -15.51 -23.02 17.34
N GLY A 86 -16.12 -23.08 18.52
CA GLY A 86 -15.46 -23.37 19.81
C GLY A 86 -16.18 -24.46 20.58
#